data_AF-A0A2H0MV13-F1
#
_entry.id   AF-A0A2H0MV13-F1
#
_cell.length_a   1.000
_cell.length_b   1.000
_cell.length_c   1.000
_cell.angle_alpha   90.00
_cell.angle_beta   90.00
_cell.angle_gamma   90.00
#
_symmetry.space_group_name_H-M   'P 1'
#
loop_
_entity.id
_entity.type
_entity.pdbx_description
1 polymer ?
#
loop_
_entity_poly.entity_id
_entity_poly.type
_entity_poly.pdbx_seq_one_letter_code
_entity_poly.pdbx_strand_id
1 'polypeptide(L)'
;MNSTTGNTTSTLETSVLEEYLQVRKNCGRFQLSDYQLFGITGADVFSFLQTQTTNDVHLLKDGQGQDSAIVDRKGRLIASFSIYRESASAAWIFVEVVQADKLKSHLETYIFREDVTIGSPQHTLQALQGPKSLLILNQIIPNAQIPEKYNSICVQSDNVVLIQKSLTGEEGYLIGLPCGDVKSDELLSAMETICPESIAAPAREILRVEAGIPLYGKDMTAKNVLPETGLEHTSVSYNKGCYIGQEIIARIKTYGAPNFSLMGLLFLNSFSPLSETDVLLDEKKIGLIKSVVYSPALENYIALAYLHKDWRSPDVELNVTINGEAVKVKTCLLPFYQLQTRSDRSGKLLEEALEIYRTEENLDRPIEILREAIAMDPKHAAAYEALGVFLSRQNKLDEAIALMKRLVEIDPQEIMAHTNLSVYYMQQGRIEDAEFEKGEATAIQFEKVMAQKMSERAKAKDEEKDKLERARKIAMFKEVLEIDPVDAVANFGLGSIFHETKEYEQALAPLQTVVRENKDYSAAYLLLGKTQEQLSRLSDAEKTYRDGIAVASKKGDLMPLKEMQTRLHALTTKSKSTSSV
;
A
#
# COMPACT_ATOMS: atom_id res chain seq x y z
N MET A 1 39.75 -40.78 1.49
CA MET A 1 39.48 -39.36 1.19
C MET A 1 38.27 -39.32 0.28
N ASN A 2 37.07 -39.14 0.84
CA ASN A 2 35.86 -38.77 0.09
C ASN A 2 34.82 -38.21 1.07
N SER A 3 34.13 -37.17 0.60
CA SER A 3 32.88 -36.56 1.09
C SER A 3 32.86 -35.97 2.51
N THR A 4 33.02 -34.65 2.61
CA THR A 4 32.56 -33.83 3.77
C THR A 4 31.99 -32.47 3.34
N THR A 5 31.47 -32.36 2.11
CA THR A 5 30.94 -31.09 1.57
C THR A 5 29.41 -31.02 1.46
N GLY A 6 28.68 -32.03 1.97
CA GLY A 6 27.22 -32.12 1.83
C GLY A 6 26.38 -31.55 3.00
N ASN A 7 26.99 -31.16 4.12
CA ASN A 7 26.25 -30.84 5.35
C ASN A 7 26.22 -29.34 5.72
N THR A 8 27.05 -28.51 5.08
CA THR A 8 27.16 -27.07 5.35
C THR A 8 26.16 -26.22 4.56
N THR A 9 25.73 -26.67 3.38
CA THR A 9 24.78 -25.92 2.55
C THR A 9 23.34 -26.06 3.06
N SER A 10 22.92 -27.25 3.50
CA SER A 10 21.56 -27.45 4.04
C SER A 10 21.35 -26.76 5.39
N THR A 11 22.39 -26.70 6.23
CA THR A 11 22.36 -26.00 7.52
C THR A 11 22.27 -24.48 7.34
N LEU A 12 22.95 -23.92 6.33
CA LEU A 12 22.85 -22.51 5.99
C LEU A 12 21.48 -22.12 5.43
N GLU A 13 20.91 -22.95 4.53
CA GLU A 13 19.56 -22.74 3.99
C GLU A 13 18.47 -22.83 5.07
N THR A 14 18.63 -23.77 6.00
CA THR A 14 17.72 -23.91 7.16
C THR A 14 17.78 -22.66 8.05
N SER A 15 18.98 -22.14 8.34
CA SER A 15 19.16 -20.91 9.12
C SER A 15 18.52 -19.68 8.46
N VAL A 16 18.65 -19.53 7.14
CA VAL A 16 18.05 -18.39 6.42
C VAL A 16 16.53 -18.45 6.43
N LEU A 17 15.95 -19.65 6.30
CA LEU A 17 14.49 -19.83 6.39
C LEU A 17 13.97 -19.52 7.79
N GLU A 18 14.68 -19.95 8.84
CA GLU A 18 14.33 -19.64 10.23
C GLU A 18 14.35 -18.13 10.49
N GLU A 19 15.40 -17.43 10.08
CA GLU A 19 15.50 -15.97 10.18
C GLU A 19 14.40 -15.24 9.39
N TYR A 20 14.11 -15.71 8.17
CA TYR A 20 13.01 -15.19 7.35
C TYR A 20 11.65 -15.35 8.06
N LEU A 21 11.37 -16.56 8.59
CA LEU A 21 10.14 -16.84 9.33
C LEU A 21 10.05 -16.03 10.62
N GLN A 22 11.19 -15.78 11.28
CA GLN A 22 11.25 -14.94 12.47
C GLN A 22 10.76 -13.52 12.18
N VAL A 23 11.16 -12.91 11.06
CA VAL A 23 10.64 -11.59 10.67
C VAL A 23 9.17 -11.65 10.27
N ARG A 24 8.76 -12.66 9.47
CA ARG A 24 7.37 -12.77 8.96
C ARG A 24 6.34 -13.02 10.06
N LYS A 25 6.71 -13.76 11.10
CA LYS A 25 5.79 -14.21 12.18
C LYS A 25 6.00 -13.50 13.52
N ASN A 26 7.23 -13.08 13.83
CA ASN A 26 7.58 -12.51 15.12
C ASN A 26 8.22 -11.12 14.95
N CYS A 27 9.49 -10.99 15.31
CA CYS A 27 10.30 -9.79 15.14
C CYS A 27 11.76 -10.22 15.04
N GLY A 28 12.48 -9.66 14.09
CA GLY A 28 13.92 -9.80 13.97
C GLY A 28 14.61 -8.45 14.15
N ARG A 29 15.83 -8.48 14.69
CA ARG A 29 16.68 -7.28 14.80
C ARG A 29 17.84 -7.31 13.82
N PHE A 30 18.31 -6.15 13.38
CA PHE A 30 19.58 -6.04 12.66
C PHE A 30 20.12 -4.62 12.69
N GLN A 31 21.44 -4.49 12.65
CA GLN A 31 22.11 -3.20 12.53
C GLN A 31 22.06 -2.68 11.09
N LEU A 32 21.84 -1.36 10.94
CA LEU A 32 21.79 -0.66 9.65
C LEU A 32 23.09 0.10 9.39
N SER A 33 24.19 -0.62 9.16
CA SER A 33 25.49 0.00 8.84
C SER A 33 25.58 0.55 7.42
N ASP A 34 24.65 0.16 6.55
CA ASP A 34 24.45 0.60 5.18
C ASP A 34 23.63 1.89 5.06
N TYR A 35 23.07 2.37 6.18
CA TYR A 35 22.30 3.62 6.26
C TYR A 35 22.91 4.59 7.27
N GLN A 36 22.57 5.86 7.11
CA GLN A 36 22.86 6.87 8.12
C GLN A 36 21.71 7.85 8.27
N LEU A 37 21.66 8.46 9.45
CA LEU A 37 20.68 9.45 9.85
C LEU A 37 21.44 10.73 10.22
N PHE A 38 21.08 11.85 9.62
CA PHE A 38 21.66 13.15 9.96
C PHE A 38 20.60 14.25 9.97
N GLY A 39 20.80 15.23 10.84
CA GLY A 39 19.91 16.38 10.98
C GLY A 39 20.19 17.46 9.93
N ILE A 40 19.16 18.21 9.57
CA ILE A 40 19.22 19.47 8.84
C ILE A 40 18.39 20.51 9.60
N THR A 41 18.99 21.65 9.91
CA THR A 41 18.43 22.65 10.83
C THR A 41 18.53 24.07 10.28
N GLY A 42 17.69 24.97 10.75
CA GLY A 42 17.68 26.39 10.37
C GLY A 42 16.29 26.89 9.97
N ALA A 43 16.10 28.21 9.95
CA ALA A 43 14.79 28.82 9.71
C ALA A 43 14.24 28.54 8.29
N ASP A 44 15.12 28.32 7.31
CA ASP A 44 14.74 28.18 5.90
C ASP A 44 14.65 26.72 5.42
N VAL A 45 14.85 25.72 6.29
CA VAL A 45 14.98 24.29 5.94
C VAL A 45 13.88 23.80 4.99
N PHE A 46 12.61 24.02 5.31
CA PHE A 46 11.52 23.49 4.49
C PHE A 46 11.35 24.24 3.17
N SER A 47 11.57 25.56 3.17
CA SER A 47 11.54 26.35 1.93
C SER A 47 12.69 25.94 1.01
N PHE A 48 13.89 25.71 1.57
CA PHE A 48 15.04 25.20 0.86
C PHE A 48 14.78 23.79 0.30
N LEU A 49 14.45 22.81 1.16
CA LEU A 49 14.17 21.44 0.73
C LEU A 49 13.02 21.34 -0.28
N GLN A 50 12.05 22.25 -0.21
CA GLN A 50 10.96 22.31 -1.18
C GLN A 50 11.46 22.60 -2.60
N THR A 51 12.52 23.38 -2.77
CA THR A 51 13.09 23.68 -4.09
C THR A 51 14.06 22.61 -4.58
N GLN A 52 14.68 21.86 -3.66
CA GLN A 52 15.73 20.90 -3.99
C GLN A 52 15.20 19.48 -4.23
N THR A 53 14.11 19.10 -3.57
CA THR A 53 13.65 17.71 -3.55
C THR A 53 12.40 17.48 -4.42
N THR A 54 12.15 16.24 -4.83
CA THR A 54 11.04 15.90 -5.75
C THR A 54 9.68 15.79 -5.08
N ASN A 55 9.61 15.62 -3.75
CA ASN A 55 8.34 15.52 -3.01
C ASN A 55 7.97 16.82 -2.29
N ASP A 56 6.71 16.98 -1.91
CA ASP A 56 6.21 18.22 -1.30
C ASP A 56 6.45 18.25 0.22
N VAL A 57 7.53 18.88 0.65
CA VAL A 57 7.88 18.92 2.08
C VAL A 57 7.01 19.89 2.88
N HIS A 58 6.25 20.78 2.24
CA HIS A 58 5.32 21.68 2.94
C HIS A 58 4.08 20.95 3.47
N LEU A 59 3.77 19.77 2.95
CA LEU A 59 2.68 18.92 3.46
C LEU A 59 3.05 18.20 4.76
N LEU A 60 4.35 18.08 5.06
CA LEU A 60 4.83 17.44 6.28
C LEU A 60 4.48 18.29 7.50
N LYS A 61 3.88 17.64 8.49
CA LYS A 61 3.70 18.17 9.85
C LYS A 61 4.77 17.59 10.78
N ASP A 62 4.93 18.21 11.95
CA ASP A 62 5.82 17.71 12.99
C ASP A 62 5.50 16.24 13.33
N GLY A 63 6.53 15.41 13.43
CA GLY A 63 6.41 13.97 13.62
C GLY A 63 6.14 13.16 12.35
N GLN A 64 6.02 13.78 11.17
CA GLN A 64 5.76 13.08 9.91
C GLN A 64 7.01 12.96 9.05
N GLY A 65 7.06 11.92 8.22
CA GLY A 65 8.07 11.79 7.18
C GLY A 65 7.50 11.31 5.86
N GLN A 66 8.31 11.48 4.82
CA GLN A 66 7.99 11.04 3.47
C GLN A 66 9.26 10.61 2.75
N ASP A 67 9.11 9.74 1.76
CA ASP A 67 10.19 9.43 0.83
C ASP A 67 10.32 10.56 -0.19
N SER A 68 11.54 10.78 -0.65
CA SER A 68 11.87 11.82 -1.60
C SER A 68 13.13 11.46 -2.39
N ALA A 69 13.37 12.18 -3.47
CA ALA A 69 14.59 12.06 -4.24
C ALA A 69 15.15 13.45 -4.60
N ILE A 70 16.41 13.44 -5.03
CA ILE A 70 17.03 14.50 -5.80
C ILE A 70 17.42 13.91 -7.15
N VAL A 71 17.20 14.70 -8.20
CA VAL A 71 17.51 14.33 -9.58
C VAL A 71 18.34 15.40 -10.28
N ASP A 72 19.03 15.01 -11.35
CA ASP A 72 19.69 15.96 -12.23
C ASP A 72 18.70 16.64 -13.19
N ARG A 73 19.19 17.57 -14.03
CA ARG A 73 18.37 18.27 -15.04
C ARG A 73 17.75 17.35 -16.09
N LYS A 74 18.23 16.11 -16.22
CA LYS A 74 17.69 15.07 -17.11
C LYS A 74 16.73 14.11 -16.37
N GLY A 75 16.40 14.39 -15.11
CA GLY A 75 15.54 13.56 -14.27
C GLY A 75 16.22 12.30 -13.73
N ARG A 76 17.54 12.16 -13.88
CA ARG A 76 18.30 11.00 -13.41
C ARG A 76 18.54 11.07 -11.91
N LEU A 77 18.47 9.92 -11.26
CA LEU A 77 18.59 9.83 -9.81
C LEU A 77 19.97 10.29 -9.33
N ILE A 78 20.01 11.25 -8.40
CA ILE A 78 21.21 11.63 -7.66
C ILE A 78 21.22 10.90 -6.32
N ALA A 79 20.10 10.97 -5.59
CA ALA A 79 19.89 10.28 -4.33
C ALA A 79 18.39 10.01 -4.09
N SER A 80 18.05 8.89 -3.45
CA SER A 80 16.74 8.60 -2.86
C SER A 80 16.86 8.45 -1.35
N PHE A 81 15.97 9.07 -0.59
CA PHE A 81 16.05 9.14 0.87
C PHE A 81 14.70 9.47 1.49
N SER A 82 14.60 9.38 2.82
CA SER A 82 13.42 9.82 3.56
C SER A 82 13.71 11.10 4.33
N ILE A 83 12.75 12.03 4.35
CA ILE A 83 12.80 13.28 5.10
C ILE A 83 11.77 13.19 6.22
N TYR A 84 12.18 13.49 7.44
CA TYR A 84 11.31 13.49 8.61
C TYR A 84 11.31 14.86 9.27
N ARG A 85 10.14 15.47 9.42
CA ARG A 85 9.99 16.77 10.07
C ARG A 85 9.93 16.59 11.58
N GLU A 86 10.91 17.14 12.29
CA GLU A 86 10.92 17.19 13.75
C GLU A 86 10.19 18.43 14.25
N SER A 87 10.52 19.60 13.70
CA SER A 87 9.90 20.88 14.03
C SER A 87 9.89 21.81 12.82
N ALA A 88 9.43 23.05 12.98
CA ALA A 88 9.41 24.04 11.89
C ALA A 88 10.80 24.40 11.34
N SER A 89 11.88 24.19 12.10
CA SER A 89 13.26 24.54 11.73
C SER A 89 14.23 23.37 11.83
N ALA A 90 13.72 22.14 11.92
CA ALA A 90 14.55 20.93 12.02
C ALA A 90 13.90 19.74 11.31
N ALA A 91 14.72 19.00 10.57
CA ALA A 91 14.34 17.74 9.95
C ALA A 91 15.49 16.73 10.03
N TRP A 92 15.14 15.46 9.89
CA TRP A 92 16.08 14.35 9.78
C TRP A 92 16.06 13.77 8.36
N ILE A 93 17.24 13.39 7.86
CA ILE A 93 17.41 12.71 6.58
C ILE A 93 17.94 11.30 6.85
N PHE A 94 17.20 10.30 6.39
CA PHE A 94 17.60 8.90 6.40
C PHE A 94 17.94 8.45 4.98
N VAL A 95 19.18 7.99 4.78
CA VAL A 95 19.70 7.68 3.44
C VAL A 95 20.74 6.55 3.50
N GLU A 96 20.87 5.80 2.41
CA GLU A 96 21.97 4.85 2.25
C GLU A 96 23.33 5.56 2.25
N VAL A 97 24.31 5.01 2.97
CA VAL A 97 25.66 5.57 3.11
C VAL A 97 26.30 5.84 1.74
N VAL A 98 26.10 4.93 0.78
CA VAL A 98 26.65 5.05 -0.59
C VAL A 98 26.14 6.27 -1.37
N GLN A 99 25.01 6.87 -0.96
CA GLN A 99 24.41 8.05 -1.61
C GLN A 99 24.69 9.35 -0.85
N ALA A 100 25.11 9.26 0.41
CA ALA A 100 24.93 10.36 1.33
C ALA A 100 25.92 11.53 1.11
N ASP A 101 27.18 11.25 0.78
CA ASP A 101 28.15 12.31 0.48
C ASP A 101 27.73 13.11 -0.76
N LYS A 102 27.20 12.41 -1.77
CA LYS A 102 26.68 13.03 -2.99
C LYS A 102 25.43 13.88 -2.70
N LEU A 103 24.54 13.39 -1.84
CA LEU A 103 23.36 14.13 -1.38
C LEU A 103 23.77 15.41 -0.64
N LYS A 104 24.67 15.31 0.34
CA LYS A 104 25.16 16.45 1.13
C LYS A 104 25.84 17.48 0.24
N SER A 105 26.81 17.06 -0.58
CA SER A 105 27.51 17.94 -1.52
C SER A 105 26.55 18.64 -2.48
N HIS A 106 25.51 17.94 -2.94
CA HIS A 106 24.49 18.55 -3.79
C HIS A 106 23.71 19.63 -3.05
N LEU A 107 23.19 19.34 -1.86
CA LEU A 107 22.45 20.32 -1.07
C LEU A 107 23.32 21.53 -0.71
N GLU A 108 24.55 21.31 -0.23
CA GLU A 108 25.50 22.38 0.11
C GLU A 108 25.80 23.31 -1.06
N THR A 109 25.82 22.80 -2.29
CA THR A 109 26.03 23.62 -3.50
C THR A 109 24.95 24.69 -3.70
N TYR A 110 23.74 24.47 -3.17
CA TYR A 110 22.60 25.39 -3.31
C TYR A 110 22.30 26.20 -2.05
N ILE A 111 23.10 26.07 -0.99
CA ILE A 111 22.99 26.92 0.19
C ILE A 111 23.85 28.17 -0.05
N PHE A 112 23.20 29.31 -0.32
CA PHE A 112 23.89 30.58 -0.56
C PHE A 112 23.59 31.62 0.51
N ARG A 113 22.31 31.79 0.86
CA ARG A 113 21.82 32.78 1.84
C ARG A 113 20.80 32.20 2.80
N GLU A 114 20.34 30.99 2.53
CA GLU A 114 19.39 30.24 3.31
C GLU A 114 20.00 29.91 4.67
N ASP A 115 19.24 30.15 5.74
CA ASP A 115 19.58 29.67 7.08
C ASP A 115 19.31 28.17 7.15
N VAL A 116 20.31 27.40 6.68
CA VAL A 116 20.30 25.93 6.62
C VAL A 116 21.67 25.39 6.97
N THR A 117 21.73 24.51 7.96
CA THR A 117 22.93 23.77 8.39
C THR A 117 22.67 22.27 8.30
N ILE A 118 23.55 21.57 7.59
CA ILE A 118 23.51 20.11 7.45
C ILE A 118 24.47 19.48 8.46
N GLY A 119 23.95 18.62 9.33
CA GLY A 119 24.71 17.95 10.37
C GLY A 119 25.53 16.74 9.87
N SER A 120 26.50 16.34 10.68
CA SER A 120 27.12 15.02 10.58
C SER A 120 26.15 13.95 11.13
N PRO A 121 26.30 12.67 10.71
CA PRO A 121 25.60 11.58 11.38
C PRO A 121 26.05 11.48 12.84
N GLN A 122 25.11 11.39 13.77
CA GLN A 122 25.36 11.31 15.21
C GLN A 122 24.71 10.10 15.87
N HIS A 123 24.14 9.19 15.06
CA HIS A 123 23.38 8.05 15.53
C HIS A 123 23.89 6.77 14.88
N THR A 124 23.98 5.71 15.68
CA THR A 124 23.99 4.34 15.17
C THR A 124 22.56 3.88 14.97
N LEU A 125 22.32 3.05 13.96
CA LEU A 125 20.97 2.67 13.54
C LEU A 125 20.74 1.18 13.75
N GLN A 126 19.65 0.87 14.44
CA GLN A 126 19.12 -0.49 14.60
C GLN A 126 17.74 -0.60 13.96
N ALA A 127 17.40 -1.77 13.46
CA ALA A 127 16.07 -2.09 12.95
C ALA A 127 15.44 -3.19 13.80
N LEU A 128 14.17 -3.02 14.15
CA LEU A 128 13.27 -4.07 14.62
C LEU A 128 12.18 -4.24 13.58
N GLN A 129 12.09 -5.42 12.95
CA GLN A 129 11.18 -5.64 11.83
C GLN A 129 10.37 -6.92 12.06
N GLY A 130 9.06 -6.84 11.85
CA GLY A 130 8.12 -7.94 12.04
C GLY A 130 6.84 -7.48 12.76
N PRO A 131 5.76 -8.28 12.70
CA PRO A 131 4.47 -7.96 13.31
C PRO A 131 4.55 -7.68 14.82
N LYS A 132 5.49 -8.32 15.54
CA LYS A 132 5.66 -8.14 17.00
C LYS A 132 6.61 -6.99 17.35
N SER A 133 7.10 -6.24 16.35
CA SER A 133 8.08 -5.16 16.56
C SER A 133 7.60 -4.08 17.53
N LEU A 134 6.32 -3.70 17.46
CA LEU A 134 5.74 -2.72 18.40
C LEU A 134 5.72 -3.23 19.84
N LEU A 135 5.34 -4.49 20.05
CA LEU A 135 5.28 -5.11 21.38
C LEU A 135 6.68 -5.16 22.00
N ILE A 136 7.67 -5.58 21.21
CA ILE A 136 9.07 -5.64 21.64
C ILE A 136 9.63 -4.23 21.88
N LEU A 137 9.32 -3.26 21.03
CA LEU A 137 9.75 -1.88 21.21
C LEU A 137 9.26 -1.29 22.54
N ASN A 138 7.99 -1.55 22.90
CA ASN A 138 7.43 -1.13 24.19
C ASN A 138 8.10 -1.79 25.40
N GLN A 139 8.65 -3.00 25.25
CA GLN A 139 9.40 -3.68 26.30
C GLN A 139 10.82 -3.09 26.45
N ILE A 140 11.47 -2.75 25.33
CA ILE A 140 12.83 -2.18 25.31
C ILE A 140 12.82 -0.73 25.81
N ILE A 141 11.83 0.07 25.38
CA ILE A 141 11.69 1.48 25.75
C ILE A 141 10.29 1.72 26.34
N PRO A 142 10.08 1.34 27.62
CA PRO A 142 8.79 1.55 28.28
C PRO A 142 8.40 3.04 28.28
N ASN A 143 7.12 3.31 28.01
CA ASN A 143 6.54 4.66 27.95
C ASN A 143 7.11 5.59 26.87
N ALA A 144 7.78 5.04 25.84
CA ALA A 144 8.21 5.82 24.69
C ALA A 144 7.01 6.44 23.96
N GLN A 145 7.22 7.63 23.41
CA GLN A 145 6.31 8.17 22.40
C GLN A 145 6.59 7.46 21.07
N ILE A 146 5.67 6.59 20.64
CA ILE A 146 5.86 5.75 19.45
C ILE A 146 5.18 6.37 18.23
N PRO A 147 5.89 6.48 17.08
CA PRO A 147 5.28 6.89 15.82
C PRO A 147 4.26 5.85 15.33
N GLU A 148 2.96 6.20 15.28
CA GLU A 148 1.90 5.26 14.89
C GLU A 148 1.71 5.11 13.37
N LYS A 149 2.06 6.13 12.59
CA LYS A 149 1.78 6.19 11.15
C LYS A 149 2.96 5.68 10.33
N TYR A 150 2.67 5.15 9.15
CA TYR A 150 3.73 4.81 8.20
C TYR A 150 4.66 6.00 7.94
N ASN A 151 5.98 5.75 8.06
CA ASN A 151 7.04 6.73 7.84
C ASN A 151 7.00 7.94 8.79
N SER A 152 6.40 7.81 9.98
CA SER A 152 6.44 8.85 11.02
C SER A 152 7.65 8.74 11.95
N ILE A 153 8.02 9.85 12.58
CA ILE A 153 9.20 10.00 13.45
C ILE A 153 8.78 10.46 14.85
N CYS A 154 9.53 10.04 15.86
CA CYS A 154 9.48 10.62 17.19
C CYS A 154 10.89 10.68 17.79
N VAL A 155 11.31 11.86 18.24
CA VAL A 155 12.59 12.06 18.96
C VAL A 155 12.30 12.07 20.45
N GLN A 156 12.91 11.14 21.19
CA GLN A 156 12.75 11.04 22.65
C GLN A 156 13.60 12.11 23.35
N SER A 157 13.37 12.31 24.66
CA SER A 157 14.11 13.29 25.48
C SER A 157 15.63 13.09 25.48
N ASP A 158 16.10 11.85 25.29
CA ASP A 158 17.52 11.48 25.31
C ASP A 158 18.11 11.40 23.89
N ASN A 159 17.53 12.11 22.92
CA ASN A 159 17.92 12.10 21.51
C ASN A 159 17.84 10.74 20.80
N VAL A 160 17.20 9.74 21.41
CA VAL A 160 16.85 8.48 20.73
C VAL A 160 15.78 8.78 19.69
N VAL A 161 16.02 8.38 18.44
CA VAL A 161 15.09 8.64 17.32
C VAL A 161 14.36 7.35 16.99
N LEU A 162 13.03 7.38 17.02
CA LEU A 162 12.18 6.27 16.58
C LEU A 162 11.52 6.63 15.25
N ILE A 163 11.63 5.76 14.26
CA ILE A 163 11.00 5.93 12.96
C ILE A 163 10.20 4.68 12.63
N GLN A 164 8.91 4.81 12.36
CA GLN A 164 8.10 3.70 11.84
C GLN A 164 8.41 3.57 10.35
N LYS A 165 9.20 2.57 9.95
CA LYS A 165 9.53 2.31 8.54
C LYS A 165 9.79 0.83 8.31
N SER A 166 9.12 0.29 7.29
CA SER A 166 9.35 -1.08 6.81
C SER A 166 10.57 -1.15 5.90
N LEU A 167 11.43 -2.13 6.14
CA LEU A 167 12.54 -2.53 5.25
C LEU A 167 12.39 -3.97 4.75
N THR A 168 11.33 -4.67 5.14
CA THR A 168 11.16 -6.13 4.96
C THR A 168 9.80 -6.52 4.40
N GLY A 169 8.91 -5.55 4.16
CA GLY A 169 7.49 -5.83 3.87
C GLY A 169 6.68 -6.19 5.11
N GLU A 170 7.29 -6.09 6.30
CA GLU A 170 6.59 -6.11 7.59
C GLU A 170 6.59 -4.75 8.27
N GLU A 171 5.67 -4.54 9.20
CA GLU A 171 5.77 -3.39 10.09
C GLU A 171 7.09 -3.45 10.87
N GLY A 172 7.70 -2.29 11.09
CA GLY A 172 8.95 -2.23 11.80
C GLY A 172 9.35 -0.82 12.16
N TYR A 173 10.33 -0.75 13.06
CA TYR A 173 10.85 0.48 13.62
C TYR A 173 12.35 0.55 13.38
N LEU A 174 12.81 1.74 13.03
CA LEU A 174 14.22 2.11 13.04
C LEU A 174 14.48 2.87 14.34
N ILE A 175 15.57 2.55 15.00
CA ILE A 175 15.99 3.13 16.27
C ILE A 175 17.35 3.77 16.05
N GLY A 176 17.39 5.09 16.09
CA GLY A 176 18.61 5.88 16.11
C GLY A 176 19.09 6.08 17.54
N LEU A 177 20.26 5.53 17.84
CA LEU A 177 20.91 5.61 19.15
C LEU A 177 22.08 6.60 19.09
N PRO A 178 22.10 7.68 19.89
CA PRO A 178 23.19 8.64 19.92
C PRO A 178 24.57 7.99 20.14
N CYS A 179 25.56 8.39 19.34
CA CYS A 179 26.91 7.86 19.47
C CYS A 179 27.58 8.29 20.79
N GLY A 180 28.22 7.35 21.50
CA GLY A 180 29.02 7.62 22.69
C GLY A 180 28.21 7.91 23.96
N ASP A 181 26.94 7.51 23.98
CA ASP A 181 26.02 7.71 25.09
C ASP A 181 25.76 6.41 25.87
N VAL A 182 25.85 6.46 27.20
CA VAL A 182 25.72 5.27 28.08
C VAL A 182 24.34 4.61 27.95
N LYS A 183 23.29 5.43 27.79
CA LYS A 183 21.93 4.91 27.63
C LYS A 183 21.77 4.15 26.32
N SER A 184 22.52 4.53 25.29
CA SER A 184 22.54 3.79 24.02
C SER A 184 23.10 2.38 24.20
N ASP A 185 24.16 2.20 25.00
CA ASP A 185 24.72 0.87 25.30
C ASP A 185 23.76 0.01 26.13
N GLU A 186 23.04 0.62 27.08
CA GLU A 186 21.98 -0.04 27.85
C GLU A 186 20.82 -0.51 26.95
N LEU A 187 20.38 0.34 26.02
CA LEU A 187 19.32 0.02 25.07
C LEU A 187 19.75 -1.10 24.11
N LEU A 188 20.98 -1.06 23.59
CA LEU A 188 21.54 -2.14 22.78
C LEU A 188 21.51 -3.47 23.55
N SER A 189 21.96 -3.47 24.81
CA SER A 189 21.96 -4.67 25.67
C SER A 189 20.53 -5.19 25.92
N ALA A 190 19.57 -4.28 26.12
CA ALA A 190 18.16 -4.64 26.26
C ALA A 190 17.58 -5.24 24.97
N MET A 191 17.90 -4.67 23.80
CA MET A 191 17.51 -5.21 22.50
C MET A 191 18.03 -6.63 22.29
N GLU A 192 19.30 -6.88 22.64
CA GLU A 192 19.92 -8.21 22.54
C GLU A 192 19.31 -9.23 23.49
N THR A 193 18.81 -8.78 24.64
CA THR A 193 18.17 -9.65 25.64
C THR A 193 16.73 -9.98 25.28
N ILE A 194 15.96 -8.98 24.83
CA ILE A 194 14.51 -9.10 24.57
C ILE A 194 14.23 -9.68 23.18
N CYS A 195 15.05 -9.35 22.18
CA CYS A 195 14.93 -9.82 20.80
C CYS A 195 16.29 -10.36 20.32
N PRO A 196 16.73 -11.52 20.83
CA PRO A 196 18.08 -12.02 20.58
C PRO A 196 18.34 -12.34 19.09
N GLU A 197 17.30 -12.65 18.31
CA GLU A 197 17.40 -13.08 16.92
C GLU A 197 17.87 -11.94 15.99
N SER A 198 19.17 -11.98 15.66
CA SER A 198 19.78 -11.12 14.65
C SER A 198 19.58 -11.68 13.25
N ILE A 199 19.09 -10.86 12.31
CA ILE A 199 18.76 -11.27 10.95
C ILE A 199 19.90 -10.94 9.99
N ALA A 200 20.44 -11.96 9.33
CA ALA A 200 21.56 -11.84 8.42
C ALA A 200 21.14 -11.27 7.05
N ALA A 201 22.14 -10.83 6.28
CA ALA A 201 21.91 -10.23 4.96
C ALA A 201 21.11 -11.12 3.98
N PRO A 202 21.28 -12.46 3.90
CA PRO A 202 20.50 -13.29 2.99
C PRO A 202 19.00 -13.29 3.29
N ALA A 203 18.59 -13.39 4.55
CA ALA A 203 17.18 -13.31 4.93
C ALA A 203 16.60 -11.92 4.63
N ARG A 204 17.37 -10.84 4.93
CA ARG A 204 16.98 -9.46 4.59
C ARG A 204 16.79 -9.24 3.09
N GLU A 205 17.65 -9.86 2.28
CA GLU A 205 17.57 -9.80 0.82
C GLU A 205 16.27 -10.43 0.30
N ILE A 206 15.84 -11.57 0.83
CA ILE A 206 14.55 -12.18 0.50
C ILE A 206 13.41 -11.23 0.86
N LEU A 207 13.39 -10.77 2.11
CA LEU A 207 12.32 -9.94 2.65
C LEU A 207 12.14 -8.63 1.86
N ARG A 208 13.23 -7.94 1.53
CA ARG A 208 13.18 -6.66 0.82
C ARG A 208 12.82 -6.82 -0.65
N VAL A 209 13.25 -7.90 -1.31
CA VAL A 209 12.84 -8.21 -2.70
C VAL A 209 11.36 -8.56 -2.75
N GLU A 210 10.86 -9.39 -1.83
CA GLU A 210 9.42 -9.67 -1.71
C GLU A 210 8.62 -8.38 -1.48
N ALA A 211 9.13 -7.47 -0.66
CA ALA A 211 8.55 -6.16 -0.42
C ALA A 211 8.71 -5.17 -1.59
N GLY A 212 9.36 -5.57 -2.68
CA GLY A 212 9.57 -4.71 -3.85
C GLY A 212 10.43 -3.47 -3.55
N ILE A 213 11.32 -3.54 -2.55
CA ILE A 213 12.19 -2.44 -2.14
C ILE A 213 13.50 -2.52 -2.93
N PRO A 214 13.74 -1.59 -3.89
CA PRO A 214 14.99 -1.54 -4.63
C PRO A 214 16.10 -0.87 -3.81
N LEU A 215 17.35 -1.30 -4.03
CA LEU A 215 18.54 -0.71 -3.41
C LEU A 215 19.38 0.09 -4.41
N TYR A 216 19.93 1.22 -3.98
CA TYR A 216 20.85 1.99 -4.82
C TYR A 216 22.20 1.29 -4.97
N GLY A 217 22.79 1.37 -6.16
CA GLY A 217 24.01 0.64 -6.52
C GLY A 217 23.77 -0.82 -6.94
N LYS A 218 22.63 -1.41 -6.55
CA LYS A 218 22.24 -2.78 -6.93
C LYS A 218 21.11 -2.78 -7.95
N ASP A 219 19.93 -2.30 -7.58
CA ASP A 219 18.73 -2.28 -8.43
C ASP A 219 18.56 -0.97 -9.19
N MET A 220 19.08 0.13 -8.66
CA MET A 220 19.04 1.43 -9.32
C MET A 220 20.37 2.15 -9.21
N THR A 221 20.63 3.06 -10.15
CA THR A 221 21.88 3.83 -10.20
C THR A 221 21.62 5.22 -10.75
N ALA A 222 22.65 6.07 -10.77
CA ALA A 222 22.59 7.38 -11.43
C ALA A 222 22.33 7.33 -12.96
N LYS A 223 22.27 6.15 -13.58
CA LYS A 223 21.85 6.00 -14.99
C LYS A 223 20.33 6.02 -15.15
N ASN A 224 19.60 5.64 -14.10
CA ASN A 224 18.15 5.51 -14.13
C ASN A 224 17.49 6.89 -13.96
N VAL A 225 16.41 7.11 -14.70
CA VAL A 225 15.51 8.25 -14.47
C VAL A 225 14.52 7.87 -13.36
N LEU A 226 14.15 8.80 -12.49
CA LEU A 226 13.33 8.50 -11.30
C LEU A 226 12.03 7.69 -11.62
N PRO A 227 11.24 8.00 -12.66
CA PRO A 227 10.07 7.19 -13.08
C PRO A 227 10.37 5.72 -13.41
N GLU A 228 11.61 5.38 -13.77
CA GLU A 228 12.00 4.00 -14.09
C GLU A 228 12.15 3.14 -12.84
N THR A 229 12.48 3.76 -11.69
CA THR A 229 12.94 3.06 -10.48
C THR A 229 11.83 2.48 -9.61
N GLY A 230 10.57 2.74 -9.93
CA GLY A 230 9.42 2.41 -9.08
C GLY A 230 9.20 3.35 -7.89
N LEU A 231 10.11 4.30 -7.63
CA LEU A 231 10.02 5.25 -6.51
C LEU A 231 9.12 6.47 -6.80
N GLU A 232 8.68 6.66 -8.05
CA GLU A 232 7.94 7.85 -8.48
C GLU A 232 6.69 8.12 -7.62
N HIS A 233 5.90 7.08 -7.36
CA HIS A 233 4.62 7.20 -6.67
C HIS A 233 4.76 7.62 -5.20
N THR A 234 5.89 7.32 -4.56
CA THR A 234 6.14 7.66 -3.16
C THR A 234 7.02 8.90 -2.99
N SER A 235 7.83 9.22 -4.00
CA SER A 235 8.90 10.22 -3.89
C SER A 235 8.67 11.47 -4.74
N VAL A 236 7.60 11.57 -5.54
CA VAL A 236 7.35 12.72 -6.43
C VAL A 236 5.98 13.34 -6.16
N SER A 237 5.97 14.64 -5.90
CA SER A 237 4.75 15.44 -5.98
C SER A 237 4.67 16.13 -7.34
N TYR A 238 3.55 15.93 -8.01
CA TYR A 238 3.24 16.60 -9.28
C TYR A 238 2.48 17.91 -9.11
N ASN A 239 2.05 18.19 -7.87
CA ASN A 239 1.24 19.36 -7.52
C ASN A 239 2.06 20.43 -6.78
N LYS A 240 3.36 20.16 -6.52
CA LYS A 240 4.26 21.13 -5.87
C LYS A 240 4.86 22.12 -6.85
N GLY A 241 5.55 23.12 -6.30
CA GLY A 241 6.32 24.11 -7.05
C GLY A 241 7.56 23.57 -7.74
N CYS A 242 8.34 24.48 -8.34
CA CYS A 242 9.49 24.13 -9.17
C CYS A 242 10.61 23.41 -8.41
N TYR A 243 11.14 22.33 -8.99
CA TYR A 243 12.36 21.66 -8.55
C TYR A 243 13.23 21.20 -9.74
N ILE A 244 14.50 20.88 -9.49
CA ILE A 244 15.44 20.48 -10.54
C ILE A 244 14.97 19.17 -11.20
N GLY A 245 14.90 19.15 -12.53
CA GLY A 245 14.51 17.95 -13.30
C GLY A 245 13.01 17.70 -13.40
N GLN A 246 12.16 18.54 -12.79
CA GLN A 246 10.70 18.39 -12.83
C GLN A 246 10.12 18.31 -14.24
N GLU A 247 10.57 19.15 -15.18
CA GLU A 247 10.02 19.20 -16.53
C GLU A 247 10.11 17.83 -17.23
N ILE A 248 11.25 17.14 -17.10
CA ILE A 248 11.46 15.83 -17.70
C ILE A 248 10.56 14.79 -17.04
N ILE A 249 10.48 14.77 -15.71
CA ILE A 249 9.64 13.83 -14.95
C ILE A 249 8.15 14.05 -15.29
N ALA A 250 7.68 15.30 -15.28
CA ALA A 250 6.31 15.66 -15.63
C ALA A 250 5.95 15.31 -17.08
N ARG A 251 6.89 15.52 -18.03
CA ARG A 251 6.70 15.16 -19.44
C ARG A 251 6.59 13.66 -19.63
N ILE A 252 7.43 12.87 -18.94
CA ILE A 252 7.37 11.40 -18.98
C ILE A 252 5.99 10.91 -18.50
N LYS A 253 5.46 11.48 -17.41
CA LYS A 253 4.12 11.13 -16.91
C LYS A 253 2.98 11.55 -17.86
N THR A 254 3.07 12.74 -18.44
CA THR A 254 1.95 13.35 -19.19
C THR A 254 1.84 12.83 -20.62
N TYR A 255 2.98 12.68 -21.31
CA TYR A 255 3.01 12.44 -22.76
C TYR A 255 3.59 11.08 -23.13
N GLY A 256 4.00 10.26 -22.16
CA GLY A 256 4.63 8.99 -22.46
C GLY A 256 4.64 8.04 -21.28
N ALA A 257 5.65 7.17 -21.31
CA ALA A 257 6.04 6.31 -20.24
C ALA A 257 7.55 6.09 -20.39
N PRO A 258 8.28 5.83 -19.29
CA PRO A 258 9.64 5.37 -19.41
C PRO A 258 9.70 4.12 -20.30
N ASN A 259 10.75 4.01 -21.13
CA ASN A 259 10.91 2.85 -22.00
C ASN A 259 11.13 1.57 -21.22
N PHE A 260 11.80 1.67 -20.05
CA PHE A 260 11.99 0.58 -19.12
C PHE A 260 11.53 0.99 -17.72
N SER A 261 10.87 0.09 -16.99
CA SER A 261 10.49 0.32 -15.60
C SER A 261 10.83 -0.90 -14.77
N LEU A 262 11.16 -0.67 -13.50
CA LEU A 262 11.32 -1.71 -12.50
C LEU A 262 9.97 -2.39 -12.25
N MET A 263 9.96 -3.71 -12.42
CA MET A 263 8.80 -4.59 -12.28
C MET A 263 9.22 -5.86 -11.55
N GLY A 264 8.24 -6.65 -11.13
CA GLY A 264 8.45 -8.00 -10.64
C GLY A 264 8.41 -9.03 -11.77
N LEU A 265 9.26 -10.05 -11.68
CA LEU A 265 9.16 -11.29 -12.44
C LEU A 265 9.01 -12.48 -11.48
N LEU A 266 8.00 -13.31 -11.71
CA LEU A 266 7.79 -14.59 -11.04
C LEU A 266 8.15 -15.73 -12.01
N PHE A 267 9.00 -16.64 -11.58
CA PHE A 267 9.44 -17.78 -12.39
C PHE A 267 8.51 -18.97 -12.13
N LEU A 268 7.81 -19.46 -13.16
CA LEU A 268 6.78 -20.51 -13.03
C LEU A 268 7.33 -21.94 -13.14
N ASN A 269 8.63 -22.07 -13.39
CA ASN A 269 9.36 -23.32 -13.42
C ASN A 269 10.53 -23.25 -12.41
N SER A 270 11.14 -24.39 -12.07
CA SER A 270 12.24 -24.51 -11.10
C SER A 270 13.58 -23.93 -11.59
N PHE A 271 13.54 -22.87 -12.38
CA PHE A 271 14.70 -22.16 -12.91
C PHE A 271 15.24 -21.16 -11.88
N SER A 272 16.55 -21.19 -11.64
CA SER A 272 17.25 -20.23 -10.77
C SER A 272 17.96 -19.19 -11.65
N PRO A 273 17.45 -17.95 -11.75
CA PRO A 273 18.03 -16.92 -12.60
C PRO A 273 19.31 -16.35 -11.99
N LEU A 274 20.22 -15.90 -12.84
CA LEU A 274 21.34 -15.08 -12.42
C LEU A 274 20.95 -13.59 -12.44
N SER A 275 21.49 -12.84 -11.48
CA SER A 275 21.40 -11.37 -11.49
C SER A 275 22.17 -10.78 -12.67
N GLU A 276 21.85 -9.56 -13.09
CA GLU A 276 22.43 -8.87 -14.26
C GLU A 276 22.26 -9.62 -15.60
N THR A 277 21.19 -10.39 -15.75
CA THR A 277 20.93 -11.18 -16.96
C THR A 277 19.83 -10.57 -17.82
N ASP A 278 20.01 -10.60 -19.14
CA ASP A 278 19.02 -10.13 -20.10
C ASP A 278 17.83 -11.08 -20.22
N VAL A 279 16.63 -10.50 -20.31
CA VAL A 279 15.39 -11.23 -20.62
C VAL A 279 15.09 -11.04 -22.10
N LEU A 280 15.07 -12.14 -22.85
CA LEU A 280 14.87 -12.14 -24.29
C LEU A 280 13.49 -12.75 -24.64
N LEU A 281 12.79 -12.17 -25.61
CA LEU A 281 11.60 -12.74 -26.23
C LEU A 281 11.82 -12.74 -27.74
N ASP A 282 11.77 -13.91 -28.39
CA ASP A 282 12.10 -14.07 -29.82
C ASP A 282 13.44 -13.40 -30.19
N GLU A 283 14.50 -13.66 -29.41
CA GLU A 283 15.84 -13.05 -29.50
C GLU A 283 15.92 -11.53 -29.24
N LYS A 284 14.79 -10.85 -29.04
CA LYS A 284 14.74 -9.42 -28.72
C LYS A 284 14.88 -9.20 -27.21
N LYS A 285 15.79 -8.32 -26.79
CA LYS A 285 15.88 -7.87 -25.40
C LYS A 285 14.62 -7.11 -24.97
N ILE A 286 13.91 -7.68 -24.01
CA ILE A 286 12.72 -7.08 -23.39
C ILE A 286 12.95 -6.66 -21.94
N GLY A 287 14.04 -7.08 -21.31
CA GLY A 287 14.35 -6.66 -19.95
C GLY A 287 15.75 -7.00 -19.44
N LEU A 288 16.02 -6.61 -18.20
CA LEU A 288 17.25 -6.87 -17.46
C LEU A 288 16.92 -7.20 -16.00
N ILE A 289 17.36 -8.37 -15.54
CA ILE A 289 17.23 -8.85 -14.16
C ILE A 289 18.25 -8.15 -13.27
N LYS A 290 17.84 -7.70 -12.09
CA LYS A 290 18.68 -6.99 -11.12
C LYS A 290 18.91 -7.79 -9.85
N SER A 291 17.86 -8.03 -9.08
CA SER A 291 17.91 -8.83 -7.86
C SER A 291 17.05 -10.07 -8.01
N VAL A 292 17.55 -11.21 -7.54
CA VAL A 292 16.90 -12.53 -7.64
C VAL A 292 16.95 -13.21 -6.28
N VAL A 293 15.82 -13.75 -5.85
CA VAL A 293 15.72 -14.56 -4.63
C VAL A 293 14.74 -15.71 -4.84
N TYR A 294 14.89 -16.78 -4.07
CA TYR A 294 13.80 -17.72 -3.84
C TYR A 294 12.88 -17.13 -2.76
N SER A 295 11.58 -17.01 -3.05
CA SER A 295 10.57 -16.52 -2.10
C SER A 295 9.91 -17.70 -1.40
N PRO A 296 10.10 -17.89 -0.08
CA PRO A 296 9.38 -18.93 0.65
C PRO A 296 7.87 -18.64 0.72
N ALA A 297 7.42 -17.38 0.66
CA ALA A 297 5.99 -17.05 0.65
C ALA A 297 5.29 -17.44 -0.65
N LEU A 298 5.98 -17.34 -1.79
CA LEU A 298 5.43 -17.66 -3.10
C LEU A 298 5.87 -19.03 -3.62
N GLU A 299 6.75 -19.71 -2.90
CA GLU A 299 7.36 -21.00 -3.26
C GLU A 299 8.03 -21.02 -4.64
N ASN A 300 8.45 -19.85 -5.13
CA ASN A 300 9.01 -19.65 -6.46
C ASN A 300 10.18 -18.67 -6.42
N TYR A 301 11.05 -18.73 -7.44
CA TYR A 301 12.00 -17.65 -7.66
C TYR A 301 11.25 -16.39 -8.10
N ILE A 302 11.70 -15.25 -7.57
CA ILE A 302 11.22 -13.93 -7.96
C ILE A 302 12.41 -13.02 -8.26
N ALA A 303 12.18 -12.01 -9.09
CA ALA A 303 13.19 -11.03 -9.41
C ALA A 303 12.65 -9.62 -9.57
N LEU A 304 13.46 -8.65 -9.14
CA LEU A 304 13.33 -7.26 -9.59
C LEU A 304 14.00 -7.13 -10.95
N ALA A 305 13.28 -6.64 -11.94
CA ALA A 305 13.78 -6.51 -13.31
C ALA A 305 13.27 -5.22 -13.97
N TYR A 306 14.10 -4.60 -14.80
CA TYR A 306 13.64 -3.54 -15.70
C TYR A 306 13.03 -4.17 -16.95
N LEU A 307 11.75 -3.91 -17.20
CA LEU A 307 11.03 -4.44 -18.36
C LEU A 307 10.65 -3.32 -19.32
N HIS A 308 10.73 -3.60 -20.61
CA HIS A 308 10.35 -2.67 -21.66
C HIS A 308 8.84 -2.39 -21.61
N LYS A 309 8.44 -1.16 -21.96
CA LYS A 309 7.05 -0.68 -21.83
C LYS A 309 5.99 -1.54 -22.52
N ASP A 310 6.36 -2.25 -23.58
CA ASP A 310 5.45 -3.12 -24.35
C ASP A 310 5.20 -4.46 -23.63
N TRP A 311 6.05 -4.84 -22.67
CA TRP A 311 6.07 -6.17 -22.02
C TRP A 311 5.98 -6.09 -20.50
N ARG A 312 5.62 -4.93 -19.94
CA ARG A 312 5.52 -4.69 -18.50
C ARG A 312 4.08 -4.66 -17.97
N SER A 313 3.11 -5.06 -18.78
CA SER A 313 1.74 -5.28 -18.30
C SER A 313 1.76 -6.33 -17.20
N PRO A 314 1.12 -6.10 -16.05
CA PRO A 314 1.14 -7.07 -14.95
C PRO A 314 0.28 -8.29 -15.25
N ASP A 315 0.59 -9.38 -14.57
CA ASP A 315 -0.08 -10.68 -14.64
C ASP A 315 -0.07 -11.34 -16.04
N VAL A 316 0.92 -11.00 -16.87
CA VAL A 316 1.11 -11.59 -18.19
C VAL A 316 2.15 -12.69 -18.11
N GLU A 317 1.79 -13.88 -18.58
CA GLU A 317 2.72 -14.99 -18.76
C GLU A 317 3.48 -14.84 -20.07
N LEU A 318 4.80 -15.00 -20.02
CA LEU A 318 5.71 -14.92 -21.16
C LEU A 318 6.62 -16.15 -21.17
N ASN A 319 6.87 -16.68 -22.36
CA ASN A 319 7.94 -17.66 -22.58
C ASN A 319 9.16 -16.90 -23.07
N VAL A 320 10.17 -16.77 -22.22
CA VAL A 320 11.36 -15.96 -22.47
C VAL A 320 12.60 -16.83 -22.52
N THR A 321 13.66 -16.32 -23.11
CA THR A 321 14.99 -16.92 -23.04
C THR A 321 15.84 -16.14 -22.04
N ILE A 322 16.38 -16.85 -21.05
CA ILE A 322 17.27 -16.30 -20.01
C ILE A 322 18.46 -17.25 -19.91
N ASN A 323 19.69 -16.73 -20.06
CA ASN A 323 20.91 -17.55 -20.13
C ASN A 323 20.87 -18.67 -21.18
N GLY A 324 20.15 -18.47 -22.28
CA GLY A 324 20.00 -19.46 -23.35
C GLY A 324 18.96 -20.55 -23.06
N GLU A 325 18.33 -20.55 -21.89
CA GLU A 325 17.27 -21.50 -21.52
C GLU A 325 15.89 -20.88 -21.72
N ALA A 326 14.93 -21.68 -22.19
CA ALA A 326 13.54 -21.29 -22.30
C ALA A 326 12.86 -21.38 -20.92
N VAL A 327 12.36 -20.25 -20.45
CA VAL A 327 11.83 -20.07 -19.10
C VAL A 327 10.45 -19.44 -19.19
N LYS A 328 9.50 -19.98 -18.42
CA LYS A 328 8.16 -19.39 -18.33
C LYS A 328 8.11 -18.44 -17.14
N VAL A 329 7.86 -17.17 -17.41
CA VAL A 329 7.78 -16.12 -16.38
C VAL A 329 6.42 -15.47 -16.37
N LYS A 330 6.02 -14.90 -15.23
CA LYS A 330 4.86 -14.05 -15.09
C LYS A 330 5.32 -12.66 -14.63
N THR A 331 4.85 -11.62 -15.31
CA THR A 331 5.11 -10.23 -14.89
C THR A 331 4.24 -9.86 -13.70
N CYS A 332 4.77 -9.09 -12.75
CA CYS A 332 4.06 -8.69 -11.53
C CYS A 332 4.25 -7.20 -11.24
N LEU A 333 3.24 -6.56 -10.64
CA LEU A 333 3.46 -5.30 -9.93
C LEU A 333 4.22 -5.58 -8.63
N LEU A 334 4.98 -4.58 -8.18
CA LEU A 334 5.61 -4.59 -6.87
C LEU A 334 4.69 -3.92 -5.85
N PRO A 335 4.68 -4.38 -4.58
CA PRO A 335 5.46 -5.48 -4.02
C PRO A 335 4.90 -6.87 -4.39
N PHE A 336 5.73 -7.93 -4.28
CA PHE A 336 5.27 -9.32 -4.42
C PHE A 336 4.50 -9.80 -3.18
N TYR A 337 4.95 -9.37 -2.01
CA TYR A 337 4.34 -9.61 -0.72
C TYR A 337 3.79 -8.29 -0.18
N GLN A 338 2.48 -8.22 0.03
CA GLN A 338 1.85 -7.03 0.58
C GLN A 338 2.02 -6.97 2.11
N LEU A 339 2.44 -5.80 2.58
CA LEU A 339 2.48 -5.46 4.00
C LEU A 339 1.09 -5.68 4.62
N GLN A 340 1.02 -6.56 5.62
CA GLN A 340 -0.20 -6.77 6.39
C GLN A 340 -0.22 -5.80 7.56
N THR A 341 -1.31 -5.05 7.71
CA THR A 341 -1.46 -4.16 8.87
C THR A 341 -1.70 -4.97 10.14
N ARG A 342 -1.47 -4.33 11.31
CA ARG A 342 -1.85 -4.90 12.62
C ARG A 342 -3.31 -5.36 12.66
N SER A 343 -4.20 -4.56 12.07
CA SER A 343 -5.63 -4.88 12.00
C SER A 343 -5.90 -6.09 11.10
N ASP A 344 -5.27 -6.18 9.93
CA ASP A 344 -5.42 -7.36 9.04
C ASP A 344 -4.97 -8.65 9.74
N ARG A 345 -3.85 -8.60 10.47
CA ARG A 345 -3.32 -9.75 11.22
C ARG A 345 -4.21 -10.13 12.39
N SER A 346 -4.67 -9.14 13.16
CA SER A 346 -5.60 -9.35 14.26
C SER A 346 -6.94 -9.93 13.75
N GLY A 347 -7.41 -9.50 12.57
CA GLY A 347 -8.54 -10.08 11.85
C GLY A 347 -8.35 -11.56 11.52
N LYS A 348 -7.19 -11.94 10.96
CA LYS A 348 -6.89 -13.35 10.67
C LYS A 348 -6.81 -14.22 11.92
N LEU A 349 -6.21 -13.72 12.99
CA LEU A 349 -6.17 -14.44 14.28
C LEU A 349 -7.57 -14.64 14.86
N LEU A 350 -8.45 -13.63 14.74
CA LEU A 350 -9.86 -13.77 15.10
C LEU A 350 -10.55 -14.86 14.26
N GLU A 351 -10.38 -14.84 12.93
CA GLU A 351 -10.93 -15.86 12.04
C GLU A 351 -10.44 -17.27 12.40
N GLU A 352 -9.13 -17.42 12.64
CA GLU A 352 -8.52 -18.70 13.06
C GLU A 352 -9.11 -19.20 14.39
N ALA A 353 -9.22 -18.32 15.40
CA ALA A 353 -9.81 -18.68 16.68
C ALA A 353 -11.27 -19.11 16.55
N LEU A 354 -12.06 -18.41 15.73
CA LEU A 354 -13.46 -18.75 15.48
C LEU A 354 -13.61 -20.07 14.72
N GLU A 355 -12.72 -20.37 13.78
CA GLU A 355 -12.77 -21.62 13.02
C GLU A 355 -12.37 -22.81 13.89
N ILE A 356 -11.30 -22.69 14.69
CA ILE A 356 -10.93 -23.72 15.68
C ILE A 356 -12.10 -23.99 16.63
N TYR A 357 -12.76 -22.93 17.10
CA TYR A 357 -13.94 -23.07 17.96
C TYR A 357 -15.13 -23.79 17.27
N ARG A 358 -15.30 -23.67 15.95
CA ARG A 358 -16.35 -24.41 15.23
C ARG A 358 -16.03 -25.89 15.11
N THR A 359 -14.74 -26.24 15.05
CA THR A 359 -14.29 -27.61 14.81
C THR A 359 -13.95 -28.38 16.09
N GLU A 360 -13.51 -27.68 17.13
CA GLU A 360 -13.06 -28.23 18.40
C GLU A 360 -13.93 -27.72 19.55
N GLU A 361 -14.29 -28.59 20.50
CA GLU A 361 -15.04 -28.17 21.70
C GLU A 361 -14.17 -27.42 22.73
N ASN A 362 -12.83 -27.50 22.61
CA ASN A 362 -11.91 -26.89 23.57
C ASN A 362 -11.69 -25.39 23.28
N LEU A 363 -11.96 -24.55 24.28
CA LEU A 363 -11.81 -23.09 24.21
C LEU A 363 -10.40 -22.58 24.54
N ASP A 364 -9.50 -23.41 25.07
CA ASP A 364 -8.18 -22.94 25.54
C ASP A 364 -7.34 -22.35 24.41
N ARG A 365 -7.25 -23.06 23.27
CA ARG A 365 -6.48 -22.59 22.10
C ARG A 365 -7.09 -21.36 21.43
N PRO A 366 -8.41 -21.29 21.13
CA PRO A 366 -9.04 -20.06 20.65
C PRO A 366 -8.84 -18.85 21.58
N ILE A 367 -8.89 -19.06 22.90
CA ILE A 367 -8.65 -18.00 23.89
C ILE A 367 -7.22 -17.45 23.79
N GLU A 368 -6.22 -18.32 23.67
CA GLU A 368 -4.81 -17.91 23.50
C GLU A 368 -4.62 -17.09 22.21
N ILE A 369 -5.20 -17.55 21.09
CA ILE A 369 -5.13 -16.86 19.80
C ILE A 369 -5.81 -15.49 19.87
N LEU A 370 -6.97 -15.37 20.51
CA LEU A 370 -7.66 -14.09 20.68
C LEU A 370 -6.88 -13.12 21.58
N ARG A 371 -6.16 -13.62 22.60
CA ARG A 371 -5.24 -12.79 23.40
C ARG A 371 -4.10 -12.26 22.53
N GLU A 372 -3.55 -13.07 21.62
CA GLU A 372 -2.56 -12.60 20.65
C GLU A 372 -3.16 -11.57 19.67
N ALA A 373 -4.40 -11.79 19.20
CA ALA A 373 -5.10 -10.84 18.32
C ALA A 373 -5.24 -9.46 18.97
N ILE A 374 -5.65 -9.41 20.24
CA ILE A 374 -5.77 -8.16 21.01
C ILE A 374 -4.40 -7.53 21.27
N ALA A 375 -3.36 -8.33 21.53
CA ALA A 375 -2.01 -7.80 21.69
C ALA A 375 -1.49 -7.16 20.39
N MET A 376 -1.83 -7.72 19.22
CA MET A 376 -1.48 -7.17 17.91
C MET A 376 -2.24 -5.88 17.58
N ASP A 377 -3.54 -5.86 17.85
CA ASP A 377 -4.40 -4.68 17.67
C ASP A 377 -5.26 -4.44 18.93
N PRO A 378 -4.79 -3.58 19.85
CA PRO A 378 -5.52 -3.26 21.07
C PRO A 378 -6.84 -2.52 20.86
N LYS A 379 -7.19 -2.16 19.62
CA LYS A 379 -8.46 -1.50 19.25
C LYS A 379 -9.41 -2.44 18.51
N HIS A 380 -9.09 -3.74 18.38
CA HIS A 380 -9.91 -4.68 17.63
C HIS A 380 -11.15 -5.13 18.43
N ALA A 381 -12.26 -4.41 18.26
CA ALA A 381 -13.53 -4.62 18.96
C ALA A 381 -14.03 -6.08 18.92
N ALA A 382 -14.10 -6.70 17.74
CA ALA A 382 -14.63 -8.05 17.57
C ALA A 382 -13.78 -9.13 18.29
N ALA A 383 -12.46 -8.92 18.42
CA ALA A 383 -11.60 -9.83 19.18
C ALA A 383 -11.87 -9.75 20.70
N TYR A 384 -12.12 -8.55 21.24
CA TYR A 384 -12.55 -8.38 22.63
C TYR A 384 -13.90 -9.06 22.88
N GLU A 385 -14.87 -8.88 21.97
CA GLU A 385 -16.18 -9.51 22.06
C GLU A 385 -16.06 -11.05 22.09
N ALA A 386 -15.39 -11.63 21.09
CA ALA A 386 -15.21 -13.08 20.99
C ALA A 386 -14.51 -13.67 22.22
N LEU A 387 -13.45 -13.00 22.71
CA LEU A 387 -12.71 -13.46 23.89
C LEU A 387 -13.58 -13.43 25.14
N GLY A 388 -14.37 -12.36 25.34
CA GLY A 388 -15.30 -12.25 26.45
C GLY A 388 -16.36 -13.35 26.43
N VAL A 389 -16.94 -13.63 25.26
CA VAL A 389 -17.91 -14.72 25.08
C VAL A 389 -17.29 -16.08 25.42
N PHE A 390 -16.07 -16.37 24.96
CA PHE A 390 -15.39 -17.64 25.24
C PHE A 390 -15.05 -17.80 26.72
N LEU A 391 -14.58 -16.74 27.39
CA LEU A 391 -14.31 -16.77 28.83
C LEU A 391 -15.59 -16.93 29.66
N SER A 392 -16.70 -16.32 29.25
CA SER A 392 -18.00 -16.51 29.93
C SER A 392 -18.46 -17.97 29.91
N ARG A 393 -18.22 -18.68 28.79
CA ARG A 393 -18.52 -20.12 28.65
C ARG A 393 -17.65 -21.00 29.53
N GLN A 394 -16.43 -20.56 29.84
CA GLN A 394 -15.58 -21.18 30.87
C GLN A 394 -15.93 -20.72 32.30
N ASN A 395 -17.04 -20.01 32.50
CA ASN A 395 -17.48 -19.44 33.78
C ASN A 395 -16.49 -18.42 34.39
N LYS A 396 -15.59 -17.85 33.58
CA LYS A 396 -14.65 -16.79 33.96
C LYS A 396 -15.29 -15.41 33.77
N LEU A 397 -16.39 -15.18 34.47
CA LEU A 397 -17.27 -14.01 34.25
C LEU A 397 -16.60 -12.68 34.58
N ASP A 398 -15.72 -12.63 35.60
CA ASP A 398 -15.03 -11.38 35.95
C ASP A 398 -14.07 -10.91 34.85
N GLU A 399 -13.32 -11.83 34.23
CA GLU A 399 -12.46 -11.53 33.09
C GLU A 399 -13.30 -11.08 31.87
N ALA A 400 -14.41 -11.77 31.60
CA ALA A 400 -15.31 -11.42 30.50
C ALA A 400 -15.91 -10.01 30.67
N ILE A 401 -16.33 -9.65 31.88
CA ILE A 401 -16.83 -8.31 32.23
C ILE A 401 -15.73 -7.26 32.03
N ALA A 402 -14.50 -7.52 32.48
CA ALA A 402 -13.38 -6.60 32.29
C ALA A 402 -13.10 -6.33 30.80
N LEU A 403 -13.17 -7.37 29.96
CA LEU A 403 -13.00 -7.23 28.52
C LEU A 403 -14.13 -6.43 27.87
N MET A 404 -15.38 -6.66 28.25
CA MET A 404 -16.50 -5.87 27.70
C MET A 404 -16.43 -4.41 28.14
N LYS A 405 -16.01 -4.12 29.38
CA LYS A 405 -15.76 -2.74 29.80
C LYS A 405 -14.67 -2.08 28.96
N ARG A 406 -13.59 -2.81 28.69
CA ARG A 406 -12.54 -2.32 27.79
C ARG A 406 -13.06 -2.11 26.37
N LEU A 407 -13.96 -2.97 25.89
CA LEU A 407 -14.63 -2.80 24.60
C LEU A 407 -15.49 -1.52 24.56
N VAL A 408 -16.24 -1.21 25.61
CA VAL A 408 -17.00 0.07 25.73
C VAL A 408 -16.07 1.29 25.70
N GLU A 409 -14.89 1.20 26.32
CA GLU A 409 -13.88 2.28 26.26
C GLU A 409 -13.29 2.46 24.84
N ILE A 410 -13.16 1.36 24.08
CA ILE A 410 -12.64 1.37 22.71
C ILE A 410 -13.71 1.89 21.73
N ASP A 411 -14.93 1.36 21.83
CA ASP A 411 -16.08 1.75 21.04
C ASP A 411 -17.32 1.95 21.93
N PRO A 412 -17.59 3.20 22.33
CA PRO A 412 -18.76 3.54 23.16
C PRO A 412 -20.11 3.30 22.48
N GLN A 413 -20.13 3.03 21.18
CA GLN A 413 -21.35 2.79 20.40
C GLN A 413 -21.53 1.29 20.08
N GLU A 414 -20.71 0.41 20.67
CA GLU A 414 -20.83 -1.03 20.47
C GLU A 414 -21.94 -1.61 21.36
N ILE A 415 -23.07 -1.98 20.73
CA ILE A 415 -24.26 -2.48 21.41
C ILE A 415 -24.01 -3.87 22.02
N MET A 416 -23.19 -4.69 21.36
CA MET A 416 -22.87 -6.04 21.83
C MET A 416 -22.08 -6.01 23.14
N ALA A 417 -21.27 -4.98 23.39
CA ALA A 417 -20.54 -4.83 24.64
C ALA A 417 -21.50 -4.71 25.84
N HIS A 418 -22.48 -3.80 25.75
CA HIS A 418 -23.50 -3.60 26.79
C HIS A 418 -24.46 -4.80 26.91
N THR A 419 -24.83 -5.41 25.78
CA THR A 419 -25.68 -6.61 25.77
C THR A 419 -24.99 -7.78 26.51
N ASN A 420 -23.70 -8.01 26.23
CA ASN A 420 -22.92 -9.06 26.87
C ASN A 420 -22.66 -8.75 28.35
N LEU A 421 -22.38 -7.49 28.72
CA LEU A 421 -22.27 -7.06 30.13
C LEU A 421 -23.55 -7.37 30.92
N SER A 422 -24.72 -7.04 30.35
CA SER A 422 -26.01 -7.33 30.96
C SER A 422 -26.19 -8.83 31.24
N VAL A 423 -25.85 -9.68 30.26
CA VAL A 423 -25.91 -11.14 30.40
C VAL A 423 -24.94 -11.64 31.49
N TYR A 424 -23.69 -11.17 31.50
CA TYR A 424 -22.69 -11.62 32.47
C TYR A 424 -23.03 -11.16 33.90
N TYR A 425 -23.54 -9.94 34.07
CA TYR A 425 -24.02 -9.48 35.38
C TYR A 425 -25.23 -10.26 35.88
N MET A 426 -26.17 -10.61 34.99
CA MET A 426 -27.30 -11.47 35.34
C MET A 426 -26.83 -12.86 35.82
N GLN A 427 -25.82 -13.44 35.15
CA GLN A 427 -25.22 -14.73 35.54
C GLN A 427 -24.52 -14.66 36.91
N GLN A 428 -23.95 -13.50 37.28
CA GLN A 428 -23.39 -13.24 38.61
C GLN A 428 -24.45 -12.89 39.68
N GLY A 429 -25.73 -12.75 39.30
CA GLY A 429 -26.80 -12.33 40.21
C GLY A 429 -26.84 -10.82 40.49
N ARG A 430 -26.08 -10.01 39.73
CA ARG A 430 -26.02 -8.55 39.84
C ARG A 430 -27.11 -7.90 38.97
N ILE A 431 -28.34 -7.95 39.45
CA ILE A 431 -29.54 -7.58 38.66
C ILE A 431 -29.55 -6.08 38.31
N GLU A 432 -29.23 -5.20 39.27
CA GLU A 432 -29.24 -3.75 39.04
C GLU A 432 -28.26 -3.31 37.95
N ASP A 433 -27.02 -3.85 37.98
CA ASP A 433 -26.03 -3.60 36.95
C ASP A 433 -26.47 -4.14 35.58
N ALA A 434 -27.12 -5.31 35.56
CA ALA A 434 -27.61 -5.91 34.32
C ALA A 434 -28.72 -5.08 33.66
N GLU A 435 -29.63 -4.51 34.46
CA GLU A 435 -30.70 -3.63 33.96
C GLU A 435 -30.15 -2.31 33.42
N PHE A 436 -29.14 -1.74 34.10
CA PHE A 436 -28.45 -0.54 33.63
C PHE A 436 -27.83 -0.74 32.24
N GLU A 437 -27.02 -1.78 32.07
CA GLU A 437 -26.34 -2.07 30.80
C GLU A 437 -27.34 -2.39 29.66
N LYS A 438 -28.46 -3.04 29.99
CA LYS A 438 -29.54 -3.26 29.02
C LYS A 438 -30.21 -1.95 28.58
N GLY A 439 -30.34 -0.99 29.51
CA GLY A 439 -30.81 0.36 29.23
C GLY A 439 -29.90 1.08 28.23
N GLU A 440 -28.58 1.06 28.49
CA GLU A 440 -27.56 1.64 27.60
C GLU A 440 -27.59 1.03 26.19
N ALA A 441 -27.63 -0.31 26.09
CA ALA A 441 -27.74 -1.00 24.81
C ALA A 441 -28.98 -0.55 24.00
N THR A 442 -30.11 -0.35 24.69
CA THR A 442 -31.37 0.10 24.07
C THR A 442 -31.29 1.55 23.61
N ALA A 443 -30.66 2.42 24.41
CA ALA A 443 -30.45 3.83 24.06
C ALA A 443 -29.59 3.95 22.79
N ILE A 444 -28.44 3.26 22.75
CA ILE A 444 -27.53 3.25 21.59
C ILE A 444 -28.25 2.71 20.35
N GLN A 445 -29.03 1.63 20.47
CA GLN A 445 -29.81 1.09 19.37
C GLN A 445 -30.82 2.11 18.81
N PHE A 446 -31.50 2.85 19.69
CA PHE A 446 -32.44 3.90 19.29
C PHE A 446 -31.74 5.05 18.58
N GLU A 447 -30.58 5.50 19.09
CA GLU A 447 -29.75 6.52 18.47
C GLU A 447 -29.32 6.12 17.05
N LYS A 448 -28.81 4.88 16.85
CA LYS A 448 -28.42 4.38 15.53
C LYS A 448 -29.59 4.36 14.55
N VAL A 449 -30.76 3.89 14.96
CA VAL A 449 -31.97 3.86 14.11
C VAL A 449 -32.42 5.27 13.73
N MET A 450 -32.38 6.23 14.67
CA MET A 450 -32.74 7.62 14.40
C MET A 450 -31.75 8.29 13.43
N ALA A 451 -30.45 8.08 13.64
CA ALA A 451 -29.40 8.59 12.75
C ALA A 451 -29.55 8.03 11.33
N GLN A 452 -29.84 6.72 11.20
CA GLN A 452 -30.10 6.09 9.90
C GLN A 452 -31.30 6.71 9.19
N LYS A 453 -32.44 6.86 9.89
CA LYS A 453 -33.65 7.50 9.32
C LYS A 453 -33.40 8.94 8.88
N MET A 454 -32.62 9.71 9.63
CA MET A 454 -32.26 11.08 9.27
C MET A 454 -31.37 11.12 8.01
N SER A 455 -30.41 10.19 7.90
CA SER A 455 -29.58 10.04 6.70
C SER A 455 -30.39 9.64 5.47
N GLU A 456 -31.32 8.69 5.61
CA GLU A 456 -32.23 8.27 4.55
C GLU A 456 -33.13 9.43 4.08
N ARG A 457 -33.65 10.24 5.00
CA ARG A 457 -34.45 11.41 4.67
C ARG A 457 -33.63 12.50 3.96
N ALA A 458 -32.39 12.71 4.37
CA ALA A 458 -31.48 13.63 3.69
C ALA A 458 -31.20 13.17 2.26
N LYS A 459 -30.85 11.89 2.07
CA LYS A 459 -30.67 11.28 0.75
C LYS A 459 -31.91 11.39 -0.12
N ALA A 460 -33.10 11.10 0.42
CA ALA A 460 -34.35 11.22 -0.33
C ALA A 460 -34.61 12.65 -0.81
N LYS A 461 -34.27 13.65 0.00
CA LYS A 461 -34.38 15.07 -0.36
C LYS A 461 -33.37 15.47 -1.45
N ASP A 462 -32.14 14.97 -1.35
CA ASP A 462 -31.11 15.21 -2.38
C ASP A 462 -31.48 14.51 -3.70
N GLU A 463 -31.98 13.27 -3.64
CA GLU A 463 -32.49 12.53 -4.80
C GLU A 463 -33.65 13.25 -5.49
N GLU A 464 -34.58 13.83 -4.72
CA GLU A 464 -35.70 14.63 -5.26
C GLU A 464 -35.19 15.87 -6.00
N LYS A 465 -34.21 16.57 -5.41
CA LYS A 465 -33.58 17.75 -6.01
C LYS A 465 -32.81 17.38 -7.28
N ASP A 466 -32.03 16.31 -7.25
CA ASP A 466 -31.29 15.78 -8.40
C ASP A 466 -32.23 15.39 -9.53
N LYS A 467 -33.37 14.75 -9.22
CA LYS A 467 -34.39 14.39 -10.21
C LYS A 467 -34.95 15.64 -10.90
N LEU A 468 -35.23 16.70 -10.16
CA LEU A 468 -35.70 17.98 -10.73
C LEU A 468 -34.63 18.63 -11.62
N GLU A 469 -33.38 18.64 -11.19
CA GLU A 469 -32.26 19.17 -11.98
C GLU A 469 -32.01 18.37 -13.27
N ARG A 470 -32.07 17.03 -13.18
CA ARG A 470 -31.95 16.14 -14.35
C ARG A 470 -33.08 16.37 -15.35
N ALA A 471 -34.33 16.48 -14.89
CA ALA A 471 -35.47 16.78 -15.77
C ALA A 471 -35.28 18.10 -16.51
N ARG A 472 -34.76 19.14 -15.82
CA ARG A 472 -34.41 20.42 -16.43
C ARG A 472 -33.30 20.30 -17.47
N LYS A 473 -32.23 19.54 -17.19
CA LYS A 473 -31.12 19.30 -18.13
C LYS A 473 -31.58 18.55 -19.39
N ILE A 474 -32.44 17.53 -19.23
CA ILE A 474 -33.02 16.81 -20.36
C ILE A 474 -33.82 17.77 -21.25
N ALA A 475 -34.65 18.63 -20.67
CA ALA A 475 -35.42 19.62 -21.43
C ALA A 475 -34.50 20.58 -22.21
N MET A 476 -33.45 21.11 -21.55
CA MET A 476 -32.48 22.00 -22.20
C MET A 476 -31.75 21.32 -23.36
N PHE A 477 -31.30 20.07 -23.21
CA PHE A 477 -30.66 19.36 -24.32
C PHE A 477 -31.62 19.07 -25.46
N LYS A 478 -32.89 18.76 -25.18
CA LYS A 478 -33.90 18.57 -26.23
C LYS A 478 -34.15 19.86 -27.03
N GLU A 479 -34.22 21.01 -26.37
CA GLU A 479 -34.33 22.32 -27.05
C GLU A 479 -33.14 22.58 -27.98
N VAL A 480 -31.90 22.24 -27.56
CA VAL A 480 -30.72 22.34 -28.44
C VAL A 480 -30.86 21.44 -29.66
N LEU A 481 -31.32 20.20 -29.47
CA LEU A 481 -31.49 19.23 -30.56
C LEU A 481 -32.63 19.55 -31.54
N GLU A 482 -33.59 20.39 -31.16
CA GLU A 482 -34.57 20.95 -32.10
C GLU A 482 -33.94 21.93 -33.09
N ILE A 483 -32.85 22.60 -32.70
CA ILE A 483 -32.11 23.56 -33.52
C ILE A 483 -31.00 22.85 -34.31
N ASP A 484 -30.20 22.02 -33.63
CA ASP A 484 -29.12 21.21 -34.24
C ASP A 484 -29.23 19.74 -33.80
N PRO A 485 -29.85 18.88 -34.63
CA PRO A 485 -30.06 17.47 -34.30
C PRO A 485 -28.77 16.65 -34.11
N VAL A 486 -27.62 17.13 -34.63
CA VAL A 486 -26.35 16.40 -34.59
C VAL A 486 -25.37 16.95 -33.55
N ASP A 487 -25.79 17.91 -32.72
CA ASP A 487 -24.92 18.49 -31.69
C ASP A 487 -24.37 17.40 -30.75
N ALA A 488 -23.04 17.30 -30.71
CA ALA A 488 -22.36 16.21 -30.01
C ALA A 488 -22.48 16.33 -28.48
N VAL A 489 -22.56 17.55 -27.95
CA VAL A 489 -22.61 17.81 -26.50
C VAL A 489 -23.99 17.47 -25.95
N ALA A 490 -25.06 17.93 -26.62
CA ALA A 490 -26.44 17.66 -26.22
C ALA A 490 -26.80 16.18 -26.38
N ASN A 491 -26.40 15.53 -27.47
CA ASN A 491 -26.62 14.10 -27.65
C ASN A 491 -25.81 13.26 -26.63
N PHE A 492 -24.56 13.60 -26.34
CA PHE A 492 -23.77 12.90 -25.31
C PHE A 492 -24.35 13.13 -23.91
N GLY A 493 -24.77 14.36 -23.62
CA GLY A 493 -25.39 14.73 -22.35
C GLY A 493 -26.69 13.98 -22.08
N LEU A 494 -27.60 13.89 -23.06
CA LEU A 494 -28.81 13.06 -22.96
C LEU A 494 -28.48 11.58 -22.79
N GLY A 495 -27.54 11.08 -23.58
CA GLY A 495 -27.05 9.70 -23.48
C GLY A 495 -26.52 9.36 -22.09
N SER A 496 -25.74 10.25 -21.49
CA SER A 496 -25.21 10.09 -20.12
C SER A 496 -26.33 10.10 -19.08
N ILE A 497 -27.26 11.06 -19.16
CA ILE A 497 -28.37 11.14 -18.21
C ILE A 497 -29.23 9.87 -18.27
N PHE A 498 -29.61 9.42 -19.47
CA PHE A 498 -30.41 8.20 -19.61
C PHE A 498 -29.65 6.94 -19.20
N HIS A 499 -28.33 6.89 -19.42
CA HIS A 499 -27.51 5.79 -18.92
C HIS A 499 -27.49 5.76 -17.38
N GLU A 500 -27.29 6.91 -16.73
CA GLU A 500 -27.28 7.03 -15.27
C GLU A 500 -28.64 6.71 -14.64
N THR A 501 -29.75 7.06 -15.29
CA THR A 501 -31.11 6.72 -14.84
C THR A 501 -31.53 5.30 -15.19
N LYS A 502 -30.63 4.50 -15.80
CA LYS A 502 -30.87 3.13 -16.27
C LYS A 502 -31.94 3.03 -17.37
N GLU A 503 -32.26 4.14 -18.02
CA GLU A 503 -33.13 4.21 -19.20
C GLU A 503 -32.31 3.89 -20.47
N TYR A 504 -31.65 2.73 -20.46
CA TYR A 504 -30.61 2.39 -21.44
C TYR A 504 -31.09 2.41 -22.89
N GLU A 505 -32.35 2.04 -23.15
CA GLU A 505 -32.92 2.05 -24.50
C GLU A 505 -33.00 3.48 -25.07
N GLN A 506 -33.34 4.47 -24.22
CA GLN A 506 -33.38 5.89 -24.62
C GLN A 506 -31.97 6.47 -24.81
N ALA A 507 -30.96 5.93 -24.11
CA ALA A 507 -29.58 6.37 -24.23
C ALA A 507 -28.93 6.00 -25.57
N LEU A 508 -29.43 4.97 -26.28
CA LEU A 508 -28.79 4.47 -27.51
C LEU A 508 -28.79 5.48 -28.65
N ALA A 509 -29.95 6.04 -29.01
CA ALA A 509 -30.07 6.91 -30.18
C ALA A 509 -29.22 8.19 -30.08
N PRO A 510 -29.18 8.91 -28.94
CA PRO A 510 -28.26 10.03 -28.76
C PRO A 510 -26.79 9.61 -28.84
N LEU A 511 -26.38 8.55 -28.14
CA LEU A 511 -24.97 8.10 -28.13
C LEU A 511 -24.50 7.60 -29.50
N GLN A 512 -25.36 6.92 -30.25
CA GLN A 512 -25.08 6.51 -31.63
C GLN A 512 -24.92 7.71 -32.56
N THR A 513 -25.69 8.77 -32.35
CA THR A 513 -25.55 10.02 -33.12
C THR A 513 -24.18 10.66 -32.86
N VAL A 514 -23.73 10.72 -31.60
CA VAL A 514 -22.38 11.24 -31.27
C VAL A 514 -21.29 10.43 -31.94
N VAL A 515 -21.35 9.10 -31.84
CA VAL A 515 -20.33 8.21 -32.43
C VAL A 515 -20.30 8.29 -33.97
N ARG A 516 -21.45 8.50 -34.61
CA ARG A 516 -21.54 8.62 -36.07
C ARG A 516 -20.96 9.94 -36.60
N GLU A 517 -21.33 11.05 -35.97
CA GLU A 517 -20.99 12.39 -36.44
C GLU A 517 -19.64 12.89 -35.89
N ASN A 518 -19.22 12.42 -34.71
CA ASN A 518 -17.96 12.80 -34.05
C ASN A 518 -17.11 11.58 -33.67
N LYS A 519 -16.35 11.08 -34.66
CA LYS A 519 -15.56 9.84 -34.55
C LYS A 519 -14.39 9.91 -33.57
N ASP A 520 -13.96 11.11 -33.15
CA ASP A 520 -12.86 11.29 -32.21
C ASP A 520 -13.32 11.37 -30.73
N TYR A 521 -14.62 11.18 -30.47
CA TYR A 521 -15.22 11.25 -29.13
C TYR A 521 -15.12 9.91 -28.38
N SER A 522 -13.92 9.59 -27.91
CA SER A 522 -13.58 8.36 -27.16
C SER A 522 -14.54 8.01 -26.00
N ALA A 523 -15.00 9.00 -25.23
CA ALA A 523 -15.94 8.77 -24.12
C ALA A 523 -17.35 8.38 -24.56
N ALA A 524 -17.80 8.77 -25.78
CA ALA A 524 -19.08 8.36 -26.35
C ALA A 524 -19.07 6.87 -26.71
N TYR A 525 -17.96 6.36 -27.25
CA TYR A 525 -17.77 4.93 -27.49
C TYR A 525 -17.82 4.12 -26.20
N LEU A 526 -17.13 4.60 -25.15
CA LEU A 526 -17.15 3.92 -23.85
C LEU A 526 -18.57 3.85 -23.28
N LEU A 527 -19.29 4.97 -23.27
CA LEU A 527 -20.63 5.05 -22.69
C LEU A 527 -21.66 4.27 -23.52
N LEU A 528 -21.55 4.30 -24.86
CA LEU A 528 -22.39 3.50 -25.76
C LEU A 528 -22.18 2.00 -25.53
N GLY A 529 -20.92 1.55 -25.46
CA GLY A 529 -20.60 0.15 -25.17
C GLY A 529 -21.13 -0.31 -23.81
N LYS A 530 -20.98 0.53 -22.77
CA LYS A 530 -21.55 0.27 -21.44
C LYS A 530 -23.08 0.15 -21.49
N THR A 531 -23.73 1.02 -22.24
CA THR A 531 -25.20 0.99 -22.41
C THR A 531 -25.65 -0.28 -23.13
N GLN A 532 -24.93 -0.69 -24.17
CA GLN A 532 -25.21 -1.92 -24.91
C GLN A 532 -25.02 -3.18 -24.05
N GLU A 533 -24.00 -3.22 -23.17
CA GLU A 533 -23.84 -4.30 -22.19
C GLU A 533 -25.05 -4.43 -21.26
N GLN A 534 -25.56 -3.30 -20.73
CA GLN A 534 -26.71 -3.31 -19.83
C GLN A 534 -27.98 -3.81 -20.52
N LEU A 535 -28.09 -3.59 -21.84
CA LEU A 535 -29.18 -4.12 -22.69
C LEU A 535 -28.91 -5.55 -23.19
N SER A 536 -27.86 -6.22 -22.73
CA SER A 536 -27.43 -7.54 -23.21
C SER A 536 -27.11 -7.61 -24.71
N ARG A 537 -26.82 -6.48 -25.37
CA ARG A 537 -26.41 -6.39 -26.78
C ARG A 537 -24.89 -6.58 -26.91
N LEU A 538 -24.41 -7.77 -26.53
CA LEU A 538 -22.98 -8.01 -26.31
C LEU A 538 -22.15 -7.92 -27.59
N SER A 539 -22.68 -8.34 -28.73
CA SER A 539 -22.01 -8.22 -30.04
C SER A 539 -21.76 -6.76 -30.44
N ASP A 540 -22.74 -5.90 -30.18
CA ASP A 540 -22.68 -4.48 -30.51
C ASP A 540 -21.71 -3.75 -29.58
N ALA A 541 -21.73 -4.12 -28.28
CA ALA A 541 -20.77 -3.60 -27.29
C ALA A 541 -19.33 -3.97 -27.65
N GLU A 542 -19.09 -5.23 -28.03
CA GLU A 542 -17.77 -5.72 -28.43
C GLU A 542 -17.20 -4.92 -29.61
N LYS A 543 -18.03 -4.69 -30.64
CA LYS A 543 -17.67 -3.85 -31.78
C LYS A 543 -17.39 -2.41 -31.36
N THR A 544 -18.28 -1.82 -30.57
CA THR A 544 -18.17 -0.43 -30.11
C THR A 544 -16.91 -0.19 -29.29
N TYR A 545 -16.51 -1.13 -28.43
CA TYR A 545 -15.26 -1.01 -27.68
C TYR A 545 -14.02 -1.14 -28.56
N ARG A 546 -14.00 -2.04 -29.55
CA ARG A 546 -12.87 -2.13 -30.48
C ARG A 546 -12.65 -0.83 -31.23
N ASP A 547 -13.74 -0.27 -31.77
CA ASP A 547 -13.70 1.00 -32.49
C ASP A 547 -13.27 2.15 -31.56
N GLY A 548 -13.81 2.19 -30.35
CA GLY A 548 -13.47 3.19 -29.33
C GLY A 548 -12.03 3.11 -28.81
N ILE A 549 -11.47 1.91 -28.68
CA ILE A 549 -10.06 1.70 -28.28
C ILE A 549 -9.12 2.26 -29.33
N ALA A 550 -9.41 2.06 -30.62
CA ALA A 550 -8.60 2.63 -31.70
C ALA A 550 -8.61 4.16 -31.66
N VAL A 551 -9.79 4.75 -31.40
CA VAL A 551 -9.96 6.20 -31.25
C VAL A 551 -9.23 6.74 -30.01
N ALA A 552 -9.44 6.12 -28.85
CA ALA A 552 -8.84 6.56 -27.57
C ALA A 552 -7.31 6.42 -27.58
N SER A 553 -6.79 5.35 -28.19
CA SER A 553 -5.34 5.12 -28.35
C SER A 553 -4.69 6.19 -29.22
N LYS A 554 -5.33 6.54 -30.34
CA LYS A 554 -4.86 7.59 -31.25
C LYS A 554 -4.83 8.98 -30.59
N LYS A 555 -5.78 9.25 -29.69
CA LYS A 555 -5.94 10.53 -29.00
C LYS A 555 -5.14 10.66 -27.70
N GLY A 556 -4.72 9.55 -27.10
CA GLY A 556 -4.05 9.53 -25.80
C GLY A 556 -5.00 9.58 -24.60
N ASP A 557 -6.30 9.29 -24.79
CA ASP A 557 -7.32 9.29 -23.74
C ASP A 557 -7.22 7.99 -22.91
N LEU A 558 -6.26 7.92 -21.99
CA LEU A 558 -5.91 6.70 -21.24
C LEU A 558 -7.05 6.11 -20.40
N MET A 559 -7.93 6.96 -19.84
CA MET A 559 -9.00 6.50 -18.96
C MET A 559 -10.12 5.77 -19.74
N PRO A 560 -10.72 6.32 -20.82
CA PRO A 560 -11.62 5.56 -21.67
C PRO A 560 -10.97 4.34 -22.32
N LEU A 561 -9.71 4.46 -22.74
CA LEU A 561 -8.95 3.35 -23.35
C LEU A 561 -8.88 2.13 -22.41
N LYS A 562 -8.43 2.33 -21.17
CA LYS A 562 -8.27 1.26 -20.19
C LYS A 562 -9.61 0.61 -19.84
N GLU A 563 -10.64 1.42 -19.60
CA GLU A 563 -11.97 0.92 -19.25
C GLU A 563 -12.59 0.09 -20.39
N MET A 564 -12.50 0.55 -21.64
CA MET A 564 -13.00 -0.20 -22.80
C MET A 564 -12.25 -1.52 -23.00
N GLN A 565 -10.93 -1.54 -22.78
CA GLN A 565 -10.13 -2.77 -22.84
C GLN A 565 -10.55 -3.80 -21.78
N THR A 566 -10.72 -3.36 -20.53
CA THR A 566 -11.17 -4.23 -19.43
C THR A 566 -12.53 -4.86 -19.75
N ARG A 567 -13.46 -4.05 -20.26
CA ARG A 567 -14.81 -4.52 -20.60
C ARG A 567 -14.83 -5.46 -21.81
N LEU A 568 -14.10 -5.11 -22.87
CA LEU A 568 -13.94 -5.97 -24.04
C LEU A 568 -13.36 -7.34 -23.65
N HIS A 569 -12.35 -7.36 -22.77
CA HIS A 569 -11.78 -8.60 -22.26
C HIS A 569 -12.83 -9.45 -21.51
N ALA A 570 -13.59 -8.85 -20.60
CA ALA A 570 -14.65 -9.51 -19.85
C ALA A 570 -15.76 -10.11 -20.74
N LEU A 571 -16.08 -9.47 -21.87
CA LEU A 571 -17.04 -9.98 -22.84
C LEU A 571 -16.49 -11.19 -23.62
N THR A 572 -15.23 -11.12 -24.04
CA THR A 572 -14.58 -12.20 -24.82
C THR A 572 -14.24 -13.45 -24.00
N THR A 573 -14.10 -13.33 -22.67
CA THR A 573 -13.90 -14.48 -21.78
C THR A 573 -15.20 -15.19 -21.46
N LYS A 574 -16.31 -14.46 -21.26
CA LYS A 574 -17.65 -15.03 -21.06
C LYS A 574 -18.18 -15.81 -22.27
N SER A 575 -17.90 -15.38 -23.50
CA SER A 575 -18.34 -16.09 -24.71
C SER A 575 -17.63 -17.43 -24.94
N LYS A 576 -16.40 -17.58 -24.44
CA LYS A 576 -15.62 -18.83 -24.47
C LYS A 576 -16.11 -19.88 -23.45
N SER A 577 -16.70 -19.46 -22.32
CA SER A 577 -17.26 -20.40 -21.33
C SER A 577 -18.65 -20.95 -21.70
N THR A 578 -19.41 -20.25 -22.55
CA THR A 578 -20.75 -20.70 -23.00
C THR A 578 -20.70 -21.58 -24.25
N SER A 579 -19.55 -21.68 -24.92
CA SER A 579 -19.34 -22.53 -26.10
C SER A 579 -18.73 -23.91 -25.76
N SER A 580 -18.57 -24.22 -24.47
CA SER A 580 -17.99 -25.45 -23.93
C SER A 580 -18.98 -26.23 -23.03
N VAL A 581 -20.26 -26.27 -23.41
CA VAL A 581 -21.28 -27.17 -22.86
C VAL A 581 -21.90 -27.98 -23.98
#